data_AF-A0A849Z1J5-F1
#
_entry.id   AF-A0A849Z1J5-F1
#
_cell.length_a   1.000
_cell.length_b   1.000
_cell.length_c   1.000
_cell.angle_alpha   90.00
_cell.angle_beta   90.00
_cell.angle_gamma   90.00
#
_symmetry.space_group_name_H-M   'P 1'
#
loop_
_entity.id
_entity.type
_entity.pdbx_description
1 polymer ?
#
loop_
_entity_poly.entity_id
_entity_poly.type
_entity_poly.pdbx_seq_one_letter_code
_entity_poly.pdbx_strand_id
1 'polypeptide(L)'
;MRLLGLLCFAAALFGCSDKGAPAKLAEDPDPPNAPCESSQQCRRYGWCTEKDGECVASSDSGCENSELCRRGGLCSLEANRCVAKGEDCRNSDWCNRYNMCRASEGVCK
;
A
#
# COMPACT_ATOMS: atom_id res chain seq x y z
N MET A 1 -9.68 40.28 53.48
CA MET A 1 -11.09 40.19 53.07
C MET A 1 -11.28 41.12 51.87
N ARG A 2 -11.58 40.59 50.67
CA ARG A 2 -11.87 41.30 49.39
C ARG A 2 -10.71 42.13 48.81
N LEU A 3 -10.12 41.79 47.65
CA LEU A 3 -10.62 41.75 46.26
C LEU A 3 -10.93 43.13 45.65
N LEU A 4 -10.02 43.61 44.80
CA LEU A 4 -10.14 44.54 43.66
C LEU A 4 -8.69 44.72 43.15
N GLY A 5 -8.27 44.54 41.90
CA GLY A 5 -8.87 44.04 40.65
C GLY A 5 -7.83 44.27 39.51
N LEU A 6 -8.06 43.72 38.29
CA LEU A 6 -7.20 43.90 37.08
C LEU A 6 -5.77 43.32 37.21
N LEU A 7 -5.02 42.83 36.21
CA LEU A 7 -5.21 42.29 34.84
C LEU A 7 -4.11 41.19 34.71
N CYS A 8 -4.13 40.23 33.78
CA CYS A 8 -5.00 39.99 32.63
C CYS A 8 -5.33 38.47 32.52
N PHE A 9 -5.77 38.01 31.35
CA PHE A 9 -6.03 36.61 31.02
C PHE A 9 -4.96 36.02 30.08
N ALA A 10 -4.94 34.68 30.06
CA ALA A 10 -4.46 33.82 28.97
C ALA A 10 -2.97 33.86 28.60
N ALA A 11 -2.36 32.69 28.75
CA ALA A 11 -1.06 32.27 28.24
C ALA A 11 -0.75 32.75 26.82
N ALA A 12 0.56 32.93 26.57
CA ALA A 12 1.11 33.35 25.30
C ALA A 12 0.50 32.60 24.10
N LEU A 13 -0.04 33.41 23.20
CA LEU A 13 -0.55 33.08 21.88
C LEU A 13 0.45 32.22 21.08
N PHE A 14 -0.09 31.37 20.20
CA PHE A 14 0.64 30.60 19.17
C PHE A 14 1.46 29.38 19.63
N GLY A 15 0.78 28.44 20.30
CA GLY A 15 1.02 27.02 20.07
C GLY A 15 -0.20 26.42 19.37
N CYS A 16 -0.14 26.24 18.04
CA CYS A 16 -1.21 25.53 17.33
C CYS A 16 -1.33 24.11 17.90
N SER A 17 -2.56 23.67 18.17
CA SER A 17 -2.78 22.30 18.61
C SER A 17 -2.46 21.34 17.47
N ASP A 18 -1.28 20.72 17.53
CA ASP A 18 -1.01 19.46 16.83
C ASP A 18 -1.88 18.36 17.47
N LYS A 19 -3.18 18.42 17.16
CA LYS A 19 -4.04 17.24 17.20
C LYS A 19 -3.43 16.30 16.18
N GLY A 20 -2.62 15.36 16.67
CA GLY A 20 -1.80 14.47 15.85
C GLY A 20 -2.62 13.86 14.72
N ALA A 21 -1.95 13.64 13.59
CA ALA A 21 -2.57 13.08 12.38
C ALA A 21 -3.49 11.91 12.75
N PRO A 22 -4.74 11.90 12.25
CA PRO A 22 -5.75 10.94 12.69
C PRO A 22 -5.25 9.49 12.48
N ALA A 23 -5.64 8.60 13.39
CA ALA A 23 -5.24 7.20 13.33
C ALA A 23 -5.66 6.58 12.00
N LYS A 24 -4.67 6.29 11.14
CA LYS A 24 -4.85 5.77 9.78
C LYS A 24 -5.72 4.52 9.76
N LEU A 25 -6.94 4.63 9.23
CA LEU A 25 -7.78 3.50 8.85
C LEU A 25 -8.50 3.84 7.53
N ALA A 26 -8.58 2.84 6.65
CA ALA A 26 -8.89 2.96 5.22
C ALA A 26 -7.82 3.72 4.41
N GLU A 27 -6.92 2.92 3.82
CA GLU A 27 -6.23 3.19 2.54
C GLU A 27 -5.66 4.61 2.34
N ASP A 28 -4.39 4.80 2.70
CA ASP A 28 -3.61 5.95 2.19
C ASP A 28 -3.69 5.96 0.65
N PRO A 29 -4.42 6.90 0.02
CA PRO A 29 -4.47 6.99 -1.43
C PRO A 29 -3.19 7.71 -1.90
N ASP A 30 -2.72 7.34 -3.09
CA ASP A 30 -1.60 8.05 -3.70
C ASP A 30 -1.96 9.53 -3.93
N PRO A 31 -1.01 10.46 -3.76
CA PRO A 31 -1.24 11.86 -4.12
C PRO A 31 -1.55 11.98 -5.62
N PRO A 32 -2.29 13.02 -6.04
CA PRO A 32 -2.56 13.26 -7.46
C PRO A 32 -1.27 13.26 -8.29
N ASN A 33 -1.27 12.51 -9.40
CA ASN A 33 -0.12 12.31 -10.29
C ASN A 33 1.12 11.67 -9.62
N ALA A 34 0.93 10.80 -8.61
CA ALA A 34 2.03 9.98 -8.08
C ALA A 34 2.67 9.12 -9.20
N PRO A 35 4.01 9.14 -9.35
CA PRO A 35 4.71 8.25 -10.27
C PRO A 35 4.46 6.79 -9.93
N CYS A 36 4.19 5.95 -10.94
CA CYS A 36 3.86 4.54 -10.76
C CYS A 36 4.85 3.80 -9.86
N GLU A 37 6.16 4.02 -10.00
CA GLU A 37 7.22 3.39 -9.18
C GLU A 37 7.08 3.66 -7.67
N SER A 38 6.54 4.82 -7.30
CA SER A 38 6.31 5.23 -5.90
C SER A 38 4.89 4.94 -5.39
N SER A 39 4.02 4.43 -6.25
CA SER A 39 2.59 4.30 -5.99
C SER A 39 2.21 3.09 -5.15
N GLN A 40 1.02 3.12 -4.55
CA GLN A 40 0.46 1.97 -3.86
C GLN A 40 0.12 0.83 -4.84
N GLN A 41 -0.12 1.11 -6.12
CA GLN A 41 -0.28 0.08 -7.16
C GLN A 41 1.03 -0.70 -7.39
N CYS A 42 2.18 -0.01 -7.43
CA CYS A 42 3.49 -0.67 -7.49
C CYS A 42 3.71 -1.56 -6.26
N ARG A 43 3.58 -0.98 -5.06
CA ARG A 43 3.78 -1.71 -3.80
C ARG A 43 2.84 -2.92 -3.65
N ARG A 44 1.54 -2.75 -3.93
CA ARG A 44 0.53 -3.81 -3.70
C ARG A 44 0.51 -4.84 -4.82
N TYR A 45 0.62 -4.41 -6.07
CA TYR A 45 0.31 -5.22 -7.25
C TYR A 45 1.50 -5.45 -8.20
N GLY A 46 2.66 -4.84 -7.95
CA GLY A 46 3.83 -4.89 -8.84
C GLY A 46 3.72 -3.96 -10.04
N TRP A 47 2.73 -3.06 -10.05
CA TRP A 47 2.40 -2.20 -11.18
C TRP A 47 3.20 -0.91 -11.14
N CYS A 48 4.50 -1.01 -11.44
CA CYS A 48 5.48 0.05 -11.22
C CYS A 48 5.78 0.90 -12.45
N THR A 49 5.28 0.54 -13.64
CA THR A 49 5.62 1.22 -14.90
C THR A 49 4.39 1.88 -15.52
N GLU A 50 4.53 3.12 -15.98
CA GLU A 50 3.49 3.81 -16.74
C GLU A 50 3.39 3.25 -18.16
N LYS A 51 2.15 2.98 -18.61
CA LYS A 51 1.83 2.57 -19.98
C LYS A 51 0.42 3.05 -20.33
N ASP A 52 0.30 3.79 -21.43
CA ASP A 52 -0.98 4.30 -21.95
C ASP A 52 -1.81 5.10 -20.92
N GLY A 53 -1.14 5.74 -19.95
CA GLY A 53 -1.77 6.51 -18.86
C GLY A 53 -2.15 5.69 -17.62
N GLU A 54 -1.85 4.39 -17.59
CA GLU A 54 -2.09 3.49 -16.45
C GLU A 54 -0.78 2.94 -15.88
N CYS A 55 -0.80 2.53 -14.60
CA CYS A 55 0.32 1.80 -14.00
C CYS A 55 0.14 0.29 -14.23
N VAL A 56 1.15 -0.37 -14.81
CA VAL A 56 1.14 -1.79 -15.18
C VAL A 56 2.36 -2.54 -14.63
N ALA A 57 2.27 -3.87 -14.54
CA ALA A 57 3.43 -4.71 -14.35
C ALA A 57 4.26 -4.78 -15.65
N SER A 58 5.58 -4.75 -15.52
CA SER A 58 6.53 -4.70 -16.65
C SER A 58 7.70 -5.69 -16.54
N SER A 59 7.86 -6.34 -15.37
CA SER A 59 8.91 -7.32 -15.11
C SER A 59 8.48 -8.29 -14.01
N ASP A 60 9.03 -9.51 -14.02
CA ASP A 60 8.87 -10.47 -12.93
C ASP A 60 9.35 -9.88 -11.59
N SER A 61 10.47 -9.15 -11.59
CA SER A 61 11.00 -8.52 -10.37
C SER A 61 10.03 -7.49 -9.76
N GLY A 62 9.25 -6.77 -10.57
CA GLY A 62 8.17 -5.91 -10.07
C GLY A 62 7.05 -6.72 -9.39
N CYS A 63 6.71 -7.87 -9.95
CA CYS A 63 5.72 -8.79 -9.39
C CYS A 63 6.22 -9.46 -8.09
N GLU A 64 7.44 -10.00 -8.08
CA GLU A 64 8.10 -10.63 -6.93
C GLU A 64 8.16 -9.70 -5.70
N ASN A 65 8.46 -8.41 -5.91
CA ASN A 65 8.54 -7.42 -4.84
C ASN A 65 7.16 -6.93 -4.32
N SER A 66 6.06 -7.36 -4.94
CA SER A 66 4.71 -6.89 -4.59
C SER A 66 4.11 -7.57 -3.36
N GLU A 67 3.19 -6.88 -2.67
CA GLU A 67 2.40 -7.53 -1.60
C GLU A 67 1.54 -8.70 -2.13
N LEU A 68 1.11 -8.67 -3.41
CA LEU A 68 0.38 -9.75 -4.06
C LEU A 68 1.21 -11.03 -4.25
N CYS A 69 2.50 -10.93 -4.60
CA CYS A 69 3.37 -12.10 -4.65
C CYS A 69 3.49 -12.74 -3.26
N ARG A 70 3.93 -11.98 -2.25
CA ARG A 70 4.09 -12.49 -0.88
C ARG A 70 2.79 -13.08 -0.32
N ARG A 71 1.64 -12.42 -0.54
CA ARG A 71 0.37 -12.84 0.06
C ARG A 71 -0.32 -13.94 -0.72
N GLY A 72 -0.48 -13.74 -2.04
CA GLY A 72 -1.31 -14.57 -2.91
C GLY A 72 -0.57 -15.39 -3.95
N GLY A 73 0.77 -15.30 -4.03
CA GLY A 73 1.58 -16.07 -4.97
C GLY A 73 1.54 -15.54 -6.42
N LEU A 74 1.14 -14.30 -6.64
CA LEU A 74 1.14 -13.67 -7.97
C LEU A 74 2.51 -13.03 -8.25
N CYS A 75 3.52 -13.88 -8.50
CA CYS A 75 4.92 -13.47 -8.58
C CYS A 75 5.47 -13.37 -10.02
N SER A 76 4.80 -13.95 -11.01
CA SER A 76 5.24 -13.94 -12.41
C SER A 76 4.54 -12.85 -13.23
N LEU A 77 5.24 -12.25 -14.20
CA LEU A 77 4.64 -11.38 -15.20
C LEU A 77 3.85 -12.18 -16.25
N GLU A 78 2.69 -11.66 -16.65
CA GLU A 78 2.03 -12.01 -17.89
C GLU A 78 1.38 -10.78 -18.54
N ALA A 79 1.80 -10.47 -19.76
CA ALA A 79 1.48 -9.23 -20.47
C ALA A 79 1.78 -7.96 -19.62
N ASN A 80 0.74 -7.38 -19.00
CA ASN A 80 0.80 -6.16 -18.19
C ASN A 80 0.45 -6.42 -16.70
N ARG A 81 0.33 -7.68 -16.27
CA ARG A 81 -0.18 -8.06 -14.92
C ARG A 81 0.72 -9.08 -14.23
N CYS A 82 0.66 -9.10 -12.91
CA CYS A 82 1.25 -10.17 -12.10
C CYS A 82 0.24 -11.31 -11.91
N VAL A 83 0.72 -12.54 -12.07
CA VAL A 83 -0.05 -13.79 -12.05
C VAL A 83 0.74 -14.89 -11.34
N ALA A 84 0.06 -15.93 -10.88
CA ALA A 84 0.69 -17.13 -10.34
C ALA A 84 1.02 -18.13 -11.46
N LYS A 85 2.29 -18.56 -11.53
CA LYS A 85 2.76 -19.66 -12.40
C LYS A 85 3.53 -20.68 -11.58
N GLY A 86 3.73 -21.87 -12.16
CA GLY A 86 4.61 -22.92 -11.63
C GLY A 86 4.46 -23.12 -10.11
N GLU A 87 5.48 -22.68 -9.37
CA GLU A 87 5.62 -22.87 -7.93
C GLU A 87 5.44 -21.59 -7.09
N ASP A 88 5.08 -20.45 -7.72
CA ASP A 88 4.92 -19.15 -7.06
C ASP A 88 4.02 -19.22 -5.81
N CYS A 89 2.98 -20.05 -5.89
CA CYS A 89 2.02 -20.27 -4.81
C CYS A 89 2.63 -20.87 -3.54
N ARG A 90 3.68 -21.71 -3.65
CA ARG A 90 4.17 -22.53 -2.53
C ARG A 90 4.64 -21.73 -1.32
N ASN A 91 5.18 -20.52 -1.56
CA ASN A 91 5.73 -19.66 -0.51
C ASN A 91 4.76 -18.55 -0.06
N SER A 92 3.53 -18.53 -0.59
CA SER A 92 2.55 -17.48 -0.31
C SER A 92 1.89 -17.60 1.07
N ASP A 93 1.43 -16.49 1.66
CA ASP A 93 0.56 -16.52 2.84
C ASP A 93 -0.68 -17.39 2.61
N TRP A 94 -1.26 -17.36 1.40
CA TRP A 94 -2.50 -18.09 1.08
C TRP A 94 -2.31 -19.60 1.00
N CYS A 95 -1.18 -20.09 0.48
CA CYS A 95 -0.83 -21.50 0.59
C CYS A 95 -0.73 -21.92 2.06
N ASN A 96 0.04 -21.17 2.87
CA ASN A 96 0.26 -21.48 4.28
C ASN A 96 -1.01 -21.42 5.15
N ARG A 97 -1.96 -20.53 4.84
CA ARG A 97 -3.16 -20.29 5.67
C ARG A 97 -4.43 -20.98 5.15
N TYR A 98 -4.53 -21.19 3.84
CA TYR A 98 -5.76 -21.64 3.17
C TYR A 98 -5.54 -22.86 2.26
N ASN A 99 -4.33 -23.43 2.21
CA ASN A 99 -3.92 -24.52 1.33
C ASN A 99 -4.00 -24.20 -0.18
N MET A 100 -4.06 -22.91 -0.54
CA MET A 100 -4.07 -22.43 -1.93
C MET A 100 -2.65 -22.47 -2.52
N CYS A 101 -2.13 -23.69 -2.70
CA CYS A 101 -0.73 -23.94 -3.02
C CYS A 101 -0.46 -24.23 -4.50
N ARG A 102 -1.49 -24.25 -5.36
CA ARG A 102 -1.34 -24.61 -6.78
C ARG A 102 -1.70 -23.45 -7.71
N ALA A 103 -0.78 -23.13 -8.62
CA ALA A 103 -1.04 -22.18 -9.70
C ALA A 103 -2.05 -22.77 -10.71
N SER A 104 -3.05 -21.98 -11.10
CA SER A 104 -4.02 -22.28 -12.15
C SER A 104 -4.66 -21.00 -12.64
N GLU A 105 -4.76 -20.81 -13.95
CA GLU A 105 -5.45 -19.64 -14.56
C GLU A 105 -4.92 -18.30 -14.02
N GLY A 106 -3.63 -18.25 -13.71
CA GLY A 106 -2.95 -17.05 -13.18
C GLY A 106 -3.20 -16.75 -11.70
N VAL A 107 -3.87 -17.64 -10.95
CA VAL A 107 -4.12 -17.50 -9.51
C VAL A 107 -3.73 -18.75 -8.72
N CYS A 108 -3.57 -18.62 -7.40
CA CYS A 108 -3.35 -19.74 -6.50
C CYS A 108 -4.68 -20.29 -5.96
N LYS A 109 -4.82 -21.62 -5.98
CA LYS A 109 -5.97 -22.36 -5.43
C LYS A 109 -5.57 -23.72 -4.85
#